data_AF-A0A1J3GRV3-F1
#
_entry.id   AF-A0A1J3GRV3-F1
#
_cell.length_a   1.000
_cell.length_b   1.000
_cell.length_c   1.000
_cell.angle_alpha   90.00
_cell.angle_beta   90.00
_cell.angle_gamma   90.00
#
_symmetry.space_group_name_H-M   'P 1'
#
loop_
_entity.id
_entity.type
_entity.pdbx_description
1 polymer ?
#
loop_
_entity_poly.entity_id
_entity_poly.type
_entity_poly.pdbx_seq_one_letter_code
_entity_poly.pdbx_strand_id
1 'polypeptide(L)'
;KKPDDLKKDNAMEKEKNETASTSRPKKTAPKEFGSRKANLFMTKRNETKKRGKKWQEDSEIDTSKLPSSLKKLELECFPEKNPPIWLNPKNLDNLEKLSIRGGKLSRISDELPTGEHNCRIQILRLKYLHEFKAEWKDLQALFPQMKLLEKYKCPKVAFCPTDGNGVWRSQP
;
A
#
# COMPACT_ATOMS: atom_id res chain seq x y z
N LYS A 1 26.14 52.83 -2.17
CA LYS A 1 27.12 52.77 -1.06
C LYS A 1 27.21 51.31 -0.62
N LYS A 2 28.30 50.64 -1.01
CA LYS A 2 28.85 49.38 -0.46
C LYS A 2 30.11 49.77 0.38
N PRO A 3 30.90 48.92 1.07
CA PRO A 3 31.04 47.43 1.02
C PRO A 3 29.87 46.65 1.68
N ASP A 4 29.96 45.53 2.42
CA ASP A 4 31.07 44.88 3.15
C ASP A 4 30.97 43.33 3.05
N ASP A 5 31.53 42.62 4.05
CA ASP A 5 32.42 41.47 3.83
C ASP A 5 32.34 40.41 4.97
N LEU A 6 33.09 39.30 4.82
CA LEU A 6 33.48 38.28 5.83
C LEU A 6 32.50 37.15 6.24
N LYS A 7 32.42 36.15 5.35
CA LYS A 7 33.05 34.81 5.51
C LYS A 7 33.02 34.10 6.88
N LYS A 8 32.54 32.84 6.90
CA LYS A 8 33.08 31.79 7.80
C LYS A 8 32.93 30.38 7.20
N ASP A 9 34.03 29.85 6.70
CA ASP A 9 34.20 28.43 6.38
C ASP A 9 34.49 27.65 7.68
N ASN A 10 34.17 26.35 7.70
CA ASN A 10 34.82 25.41 8.62
C ASN A 10 34.86 24.01 8.00
N ALA A 11 36.03 23.37 8.11
CA ALA A 11 36.33 22.13 7.40
C ALA A 11 36.20 20.89 8.31
N MET A 12 35.84 19.77 7.65
CA MET A 12 36.58 18.49 7.69
C MET A 12 36.90 17.84 9.04
N GLU A 13 36.43 16.60 9.24
CA GLU A 13 37.34 15.45 9.37
C GLU A 13 36.68 14.09 9.11
N LYS A 14 37.52 13.10 8.79
CA LYS A 14 37.18 11.68 8.59
C LYS A 14 37.77 10.91 9.76
N GLU A 15 37.13 9.81 10.18
CA GLU A 15 37.89 8.72 10.79
C GLU A 15 37.53 7.38 10.17
N LYS A 16 38.54 6.52 10.04
CA LYS A 16 38.45 5.13 9.59
C LYS A 16 38.71 4.26 10.81
N ASN A 17 38.10 3.09 10.90
CA ASN A 17 38.77 1.97 11.56
C ASN A 17 38.56 0.64 10.80
N GLU A 18 39.56 -0.21 10.97
CA GLU A 18 39.91 -1.42 10.25
C GLU A 18 40.27 -2.43 11.35
N THR A 19 39.81 -3.68 11.35
CA THR A 19 40.60 -4.86 10.95
C THR A 19 39.94 -6.14 11.53
N ALA A 20 40.19 -7.31 10.89
CA ALA A 20 40.32 -8.66 11.48
C ALA A 20 39.15 -9.29 12.31
N SER A 21 39.00 -10.61 12.50
CA SER A 21 39.42 -11.83 11.76
C SER A 21 38.65 -13.06 12.33
N THR A 22 38.35 -14.05 11.47
CA THR A 22 38.73 -15.48 11.57
C THR A 22 39.01 -16.05 12.99
N SER A 23 38.51 -17.20 13.49
CA SER A 23 37.66 -18.33 13.02
C SER A 23 37.24 -19.22 14.21
N ARG A 24 36.35 -20.23 14.02
CA ARG A 24 36.01 -21.25 15.05
C ARG A 24 36.05 -22.68 14.46
N PRO A 25 36.61 -23.69 15.16
CA PRO A 25 36.98 -24.97 14.52
C PRO A 25 35.85 -26.01 14.44
N LYS A 26 35.97 -26.92 13.46
CA LYS A 26 35.23 -28.20 13.38
C LYS A 26 35.98 -29.32 14.11
N LYS A 27 35.26 -30.29 14.69
CA LYS A 27 35.75 -31.65 14.97
C LYS A 27 34.58 -32.66 14.92
N THR A 28 34.88 -33.90 14.56
CA THR A 28 33.91 -34.94 14.14
C THR A 28 34.26 -36.33 14.69
N ALA A 29 33.23 -37.16 14.92
CA ALA A 29 33.22 -38.64 14.84
C ALA A 29 33.94 -39.45 15.99
N PRO A 30 33.74 -40.79 16.11
CA PRO A 30 32.49 -41.60 16.02
C PRO A 30 32.41 -42.89 16.94
N LYS A 31 31.32 -43.68 16.78
CA LYS A 31 31.10 -45.11 17.20
C LYS A 31 30.86 -45.37 18.72
N GLU A 32 30.24 -46.46 19.21
CA GLU A 32 29.92 -47.83 18.73
C GLU A 32 28.45 -48.25 19.00
N PHE A 33 27.77 -48.98 18.09
CA PHE A 33 27.64 -50.45 17.94
C PHE A 33 26.72 -51.16 18.98
N GLY A 34 25.58 -51.65 18.50
CA GLY A 34 24.59 -52.40 19.31
C GLY A 34 23.60 -53.17 18.44
N SER A 35 23.94 -54.41 18.09
CA SER A 35 23.10 -55.27 17.23
C SER A 35 21.99 -55.95 18.03
N ARG A 36 20.72 -55.62 17.73
CA ARG A 36 19.56 -56.48 18.03
C ARG A 36 18.55 -56.40 16.89
N LYS A 37 18.16 -57.56 16.35
CA LYS A 37 17.09 -57.67 15.35
C LYS A 37 15.75 -57.33 15.99
N ALA A 38 14.91 -56.55 15.31
CA ALA A 38 13.51 -56.36 15.65
C ALA A 38 12.67 -56.68 14.40
N ASN A 39 11.61 -57.46 14.59
CA ASN A 39 10.84 -58.04 13.48
C ASN A 39 9.97 -56.99 12.77
N LEU A 40 9.75 -57.21 11.48
CA LEU A 40 8.87 -56.40 10.64
C LEU A 40 7.40 -56.59 11.06
N PHE A 41 6.92 -55.76 11.97
CA PHE A 41 5.50 -55.68 12.27
C PHE A 41 4.77 -54.94 11.14
N MET A 42 4.11 -55.69 10.28
CA MET A 42 3.26 -55.18 9.20
C MET A 42 1.99 -54.53 9.78
N THR A 43 2.09 -53.29 10.25
CA THR A 43 0.92 -52.47 10.56
C THR A 43 0.20 -52.14 9.25
N LYS A 44 -1.02 -52.67 9.10
CA LYS A 44 -1.94 -52.27 8.03
C LYS A 44 -2.13 -50.75 8.13
N ARG A 45 -1.60 -49.99 7.17
CA ARG A 45 -1.95 -48.58 7.00
C ARG A 45 -3.44 -48.53 6.69
N ASN A 46 -4.23 -47.97 7.59
CA ASN A 46 -5.58 -47.55 7.25
C ASN A 46 -5.47 -46.41 6.25
N GLU A 47 -6.08 -46.56 5.08
CA GLU A 47 -6.18 -45.49 4.09
C GLU A 47 -7.12 -44.41 4.62
N THR A 48 -6.57 -43.49 5.42
CA THR A 48 -7.26 -42.22 5.69
C THR A 48 -7.40 -41.51 4.36
N LYS A 49 -8.59 -41.59 3.74
CA LYS A 49 -8.98 -40.78 2.58
C LYS A 49 -8.85 -39.32 2.97
N LYS A 50 -7.67 -38.74 2.74
CA LYS A 50 -7.49 -37.31 2.65
C LYS A 50 -8.35 -36.88 1.46
N ARG A 51 -9.58 -36.47 1.75
CA ARG A 51 -10.34 -35.54 0.92
C ARG A 51 -9.51 -34.26 0.85
N GLY A 52 -8.48 -34.27 0.00
CA GLY A 52 -7.91 -33.04 -0.50
C GLY A 52 -9.08 -32.29 -1.11
N LYS A 53 -9.44 -31.15 -0.51
CA LYS A 53 -10.30 -30.20 -1.21
C LYS A 53 -9.53 -29.87 -2.48
N LYS A 54 -10.02 -30.33 -3.64
CA LYS A 54 -9.56 -29.82 -4.93
C LYS A 54 -9.69 -28.31 -4.79
N TRP A 55 -8.57 -27.59 -4.77
CA TRP A 55 -8.59 -26.15 -4.98
C TRP A 55 -9.31 -25.98 -6.31
N GLN A 56 -10.53 -25.42 -6.24
CA GLN A 56 -11.30 -25.24 -7.46
C GLN A 56 -10.49 -24.31 -8.34
N GLU A 57 -10.42 -24.65 -9.63
CA GLU A 57 -9.74 -23.83 -10.63
C GLU A 57 -10.14 -22.38 -10.46
N ASP A 58 -9.13 -21.50 -10.51
CA ASP A 58 -9.30 -20.07 -10.31
C ASP A 58 -10.39 -19.58 -11.25
N SER A 59 -11.57 -19.30 -10.70
CA SER A 59 -12.58 -18.52 -11.39
C SER A 59 -11.89 -17.22 -11.77
N GLU A 60 -11.79 -16.92 -13.06
CA GLU A 60 -11.14 -15.71 -13.55
C GLU A 60 -11.73 -14.50 -12.82
N ILE A 61 -11.03 -14.04 -11.77
CA ILE A 61 -11.43 -12.85 -11.04
C ILE A 61 -11.14 -11.73 -12.01
N ASP A 62 -12.19 -11.19 -12.63
CA ASP A 62 -12.11 -10.01 -13.47
C ASP A 62 -11.63 -8.82 -12.62
N THR A 63 -10.31 -8.69 -12.52
CA THR A 63 -9.63 -7.64 -11.76
C THR A 63 -9.91 -6.24 -12.30
N SER A 64 -10.66 -6.10 -13.40
CA SER A 64 -11.09 -4.79 -13.92
C SER A 64 -12.15 -4.11 -13.04
N LYS A 65 -12.86 -4.85 -12.16
CA LYS A 65 -14.00 -4.33 -11.39
C LYS A 65 -13.99 -4.75 -9.92
N LEU A 66 -14.50 -3.85 -9.07
CA LEU A 66 -14.78 -4.13 -7.66
C LEU A 66 -16.15 -4.83 -7.50
N PRO A 67 -16.38 -5.58 -6.40
CA PRO A 67 -17.68 -6.16 -6.11
C PRO A 67 -18.78 -5.09 -6.05
N SER A 68 -19.91 -5.34 -6.71
CA SER A 68 -21.01 -4.36 -6.82
C SER A 68 -21.62 -3.93 -5.47
N SER A 69 -21.50 -4.77 -4.43
CA SER A 69 -21.95 -4.49 -3.06
C SER A 69 -20.94 -3.70 -2.21
N LEU A 70 -19.74 -3.38 -2.74
CA LEU A 70 -18.66 -2.74 -1.97
C LEU A 70 -19.00 -1.28 -1.61
N LYS A 71 -19.22 -1.01 -0.32
CA LYS A 71 -19.52 0.34 0.20
C LYS A 71 -18.30 1.13 0.69
N LYS A 72 -17.23 0.43 1.11
CA LYS A 72 -16.01 1.01 1.67
C LYS A 72 -14.79 0.35 1.04
N LEU A 73 -13.84 1.17 0.61
CA LEU A 73 -12.56 0.73 0.07
C LEU A 73 -11.44 1.41 0.85
N GLU A 74 -10.49 0.62 1.33
CA GLU A 74 -9.27 1.11 1.95
C GLU A 74 -8.07 0.52 1.20
N LEU A 75 -7.28 1.40 0.59
CA LEU A 75 -6.10 1.06 -0.19
C LEU A 75 -4.87 1.50 0.60
N GLU A 76 -4.08 0.55 1.08
CA GLU A 76 -2.84 0.83 1.83
C GLU A 76 -1.60 0.46 1.01
N CYS A 77 -0.57 1.31 1.10
CA CYS A 77 0.78 1.05 0.57
C CYS A 77 0.85 0.66 -0.92
N PHE A 78 -0.08 1.14 -1.75
CA PHE A 78 -0.15 0.80 -3.17
C PHE A 78 1.19 1.08 -3.90
N PRO A 79 1.82 0.09 -4.53
CA PRO A 79 3.22 0.18 -4.93
C PRO A 79 3.45 0.94 -6.24
N GLU A 80 2.43 1.06 -7.09
CA GLU A 80 2.52 1.69 -8.40
C GLU A 80 2.15 3.18 -8.37
N LYS A 81 2.57 3.91 -9.41
CA LYS A 81 2.27 5.34 -9.57
C LYS A 81 0.95 5.59 -10.30
N ASN A 82 0.62 4.72 -11.26
CA ASN A 82 -0.60 4.83 -12.06
C ASN A 82 -1.79 4.26 -11.28
N PRO A 83 -3.00 4.83 -11.41
CA PRO A 83 -4.18 4.23 -10.82
C PRO A 83 -4.55 2.93 -11.57
N PRO A 84 -5.01 1.89 -10.85
CA PRO A 84 -5.60 0.72 -11.50
C PRO A 84 -6.98 1.09 -12.10
N ILE A 85 -7.40 0.37 -13.14
CA ILE A 85 -8.62 0.66 -13.90
C ILE A 85 -9.86 0.77 -12.99
N TRP A 86 -9.97 -0.11 -12.00
CA TRP A 86 -11.08 -0.13 -11.03
C TRP A 86 -11.14 1.10 -10.10
N LEU A 87 -10.06 1.89 -9.98
CA LEU A 87 -10.02 3.10 -9.13
C LEU A 87 -10.60 4.34 -9.84
N ASN A 88 -10.84 4.26 -11.17
CA ASN A 88 -11.49 5.33 -11.91
C ASN A 88 -12.90 5.60 -11.33
N PRO A 89 -13.29 6.86 -11.03
CA PRO A 89 -14.61 7.18 -10.46
C PRO A 89 -15.81 6.67 -11.26
N LYS A 90 -15.65 6.43 -12.58
CA LYS A 90 -16.66 5.80 -13.45
C LYS A 90 -16.95 4.33 -13.11
N ASN A 91 -16.09 3.68 -12.31
CA ASN A 91 -16.19 2.28 -11.87
C ASN A 91 -16.56 2.16 -10.38
N LEU A 92 -16.85 3.28 -9.69
CA LEU A 92 -17.05 3.35 -8.23
C LEU A 92 -18.51 3.66 -7.84
N ASP A 93 -19.48 3.32 -8.69
CA ASP A 93 -20.91 3.72 -8.57
C ASP A 93 -21.57 3.42 -7.21
N ASN A 94 -21.18 2.32 -6.55
CA ASN A 94 -21.76 1.90 -5.28
C ASN A 94 -20.91 2.28 -4.05
N LEU A 95 -19.71 2.82 -4.27
CA LEU A 95 -18.76 3.14 -3.22
C LEU A 95 -19.11 4.46 -2.52
N GLU A 96 -19.23 4.43 -1.20
CA GLU A 96 -19.56 5.61 -0.39
C GLU A 96 -18.32 6.20 0.30
N LYS A 97 -17.29 5.38 0.53
CA LYS A 97 -16.12 5.72 1.34
C LYS A 97 -14.84 5.20 0.69
N LEU A 98 -13.94 6.10 0.31
CA LEU A 98 -12.63 5.80 -0.26
C LEU A 98 -11.54 6.30 0.68
N SER A 99 -10.66 5.41 1.12
CA SER A 99 -9.47 5.73 1.91
C SER A 99 -8.22 5.24 1.20
N ILE A 100 -7.24 6.12 1.01
CA ILE A 100 -5.95 5.80 0.39
C ILE A 100 -4.84 6.23 1.34
N ARG A 101 -3.99 5.28 1.73
CA ARG A 101 -2.96 5.46 2.76
C ARG A 101 -1.58 5.01 2.29
N GLY A 102 -0.67 5.95 2.11
CA GLY A 102 0.72 5.70 1.70
C GLY A 102 0.84 5.08 0.30
N GLY A 103 2.01 4.54 -0.01
CA GLY A 103 2.32 4.05 -1.35
C GLY A 103 2.82 5.14 -2.31
N LYS A 104 2.85 4.82 -3.61
CA LYS A 104 3.41 5.68 -4.67
C LYS A 104 2.37 6.26 -5.62
N LEU A 105 1.08 5.99 -5.38
CA LEU A 105 -0.03 6.44 -6.24
C LEU A 105 0.06 7.96 -6.50
N SER A 106 0.08 8.36 -7.77
CA SER A 106 0.31 9.75 -8.16
C SER A 106 -0.97 10.53 -8.47
N ARG A 107 -2.08 9.83 -8.79
CA ARG A 107 -3.39 10.38 -9.21
C ARG A 107 -4.49 9.31 -9.02
N ILE A 108 -5.76 9.70 -9.07
CA ILE A 108 -6.93 8.78 -9.01
C ILE A 108 -7.34 8.29 -10.40
N SER A 109 -7.30 9.17 -11.39
CA SER A 109 -7.75 8.93 -12.76
C SER A 109 -6.76 9.60 -13.72
N ASP A 110 -6.70 9.10 -14.94
CA ASP A 110 -5.88 9.63 -16.02
C ASP A 110 -6.59 10.78 -16.74
N GLU A 111 -7.93 10.74 -16.73
CA GLU A 111 -8.83 11.73 -17.31
C GLU A 111 -9.78 12.28 -16.24
N LEU A 112 -10.09 13.57 -16.35
CA LEU A 112 -11.22 14.16 -15.62
C LEU A 112 -12.54 13.76 -16.33
N PRO A 113 -13.65 13.53 -15.61
CA PRO A 113 -14.93 13.22 -16.23
C PRO A 113 -15.41 14.35 -17.16
N THR A 114 -15.52 14.07 -18.46
CA THR A 114 -16.02 15.01 -19.49
C THR A 114 -17.56 15.14 -19.51
N GLY A 115 -18.23 14.81 -18.41
CA GLY A 115 -19.68 14.76 -18.29
C GLY A 115 -20.11 14.20 -16.93
N GLU A 116 -21.42 14.15 -16.68
CA GLU A 116 -21.98 13.65 -15.42
C GLU A 116 -21.69 12.15 -15.23
N HIS A 117 -21.12 11.81 -14.07
CA HIS A 117 -20.82 10.43 -13.66
C HIS A 117 -21.40 10.14 -12.27
N ASN A 118 -21.90 8.92 -12.08
CA ASN A 118 -22.69 8.51 -10.92
C ASN A 118 -21.85 8.18 -9.67
N CYS A 119 -20.70 8.82 -9.47
CA CYS A 119 -19.81 8.50 -8.35
C CYS A 119 -20.41 8.96 -7.00
N ARG A 120 -20.76 7.99 -6.14
CA ARG A 120 -21.46 8.21 -4.85
C ARG A 120 -20.54 8.37 -3.64
N ILE A 121 -19.24 8.60 -3.85
CA ILE A 121 -18.28 8.73 -2.76
C ILE A 121 -18.56 10.01 -1.97
N GLN A 122 -18.99 9.82 -0.72
CA GLN A 122 -19.28 10.90 0.23
C GLN A 122 -18.08 11.21 1.13
N ILE A 123 -17.21 10.22 1.37
CA ILE A 123 -16.04 10.35 2.25
C ILE A 123 -14.77 9.98 1.48
N LEU A 124 -13.87 10.96 1.33
CA LEU A 124 -12.54 10.77 0.79
C LEU A 124 -11.48 10.95 1.89
N ARG A 125 -10.59 9.98 2.05
CA ARG A 125 -9.48 10.03 3.01
C ARG A 125 -8.16 9.81 2.28
N LEU A 126 -7.27 10.80 2.35
CA LEU A 126 -5.95 10.79 1.72
C LEU A 126 -4.90 10.95 2.82
N LYS A 127 -4.10 9.91 3.08
CA LYS A 127 -3.12 9.91 4.19
C LYS A 127 -1.73 9.47 3.71
N TYR A 128 -0.69 10.24 4.05
CA TYR A 128 0.72 9.94 3.75
C TYR A 128 1.08 9.84 2.25
N LEU A 129 0.33 10.52 1.38
CA LEU A 129 0.52 10.45 -0.07
C LEU A 129 1.46 11.55 -0.58
N HIS A 130 2.75 11.23 -0.66
CA HIS A 130 3.82 12.20 -0.99
C HIS A 130 4.01 12.44 -2.50
N GLU A 131 3.63 11.48 -3.34
CA GLU A 131 3.68 11.62 -4.81
C GLU A 131 2.35 12.06 -5.43
N PHE A 132 1.25 11.97 -4.68
CA PHE A 132 -0.12 12.19 -5.14
C PHE A 132 -0.43 13.67 -5.39
N LYS A 133 -0.72 14.00 -6.64
CA LYS A 133 -1.09 15.35 -7.10
C LYS A 133 -2.60 15.40 -7.34
N ALA A 134 -3.26 16.41 -6.76
CA ALA A 134 -4.63 16.78 -7.08
C ALA A 134 -4.90 18.21 -6.60
N GLU A 135 -5.62 19.01 -7.38
CA GLU A 135 -6.21 20.25 -6.90
C GLU A 135 -7.61 19.98 -6.31
N TRP A 136 -8.08 20.91 -5.47
CA TRP A 136 -9.44 20.85 -4.93
C TRP A 136 -10.51 20.79 -6.02
N LYS A 137 -10.33 21.54 -7.12
CA LYS A 137 -11.23 21.51 -8.29
C LYS A 137 -11.32 20.11 -8.90
N ASP A 138 -10.18 19.45 -9.09
CA ASP A 138 -10.11 18.08 -9.61
C ASP A 138 -10.84 17.11 -8.67
N LEU A 139 -10.63 17.25 -7.36
CA LEU A 139 -11.31 16.40 -6.37
C LEU A 139 -12.82 16.60 -6.37
N GLN A 140 -13.32 17.84 -6.52
CA GLN A 140 -14.76 18.09 -6.66
C GLN A 140 -15.32 17.51 -7.98
N ALA A 141 -14.60 17.65 -9.08
CA ALA A 141 -15.01 17.11 -10.38
C ALA A 141 -14.89 15.58 -10.48
N LEU A 142 -13.98 14.94 -9.72
CA LEU A 142 -13.93 13.48 -9.57
C LEU A 142 -15.01 12.94 -8.62
N PHE A 143 -15.35 13.70 -7.56
CA PHE A 143 -16.25 13.27 -6.49
C PHE A 143 -17.35 14.33 -6.20
N PRO A 144 -18.35 14.48 -7.09
CA PRO A 144 -19.36 15.54 -6.96
C PRO A 144 -20.26 15.39 -5.70
N GLN A 145 -20.39 14.18 -5.16
CA GLN A 145 -21.17 13.90 -3.94
C GLN A 145 -20.34 13.92 -2.64
N MET A 146 -19.08 14.38 -2.69
CA MET A 146 -18.19 14.39 -1.54
C MET A 146 -18.66 15.36 -0.45
N LYS A 147 -18.88 14.84 0.77
CA LYS A 147 -19.28 15.58 1.97
C LYS A 147 -18.18 15.73 3.01
N LEU A 148 -17.13 14.90 2.93
CA LEU A 148 -16.00 14.88 3.86
C LEU A 148 -14.70 14.59 3.09
N LEU A 149 -13.73 15.48 3.22
CA LEU A 149 -12.33 15.23 2.84
C LEU A 149 -11.47 15.21 4.11
N GLU A 150 -10.73 14.14 4.34
CA GLU A 150 -9.61 14.10 5.29
C GLU A 150 -8.28 14.02 4.51
N LYS A 151 -7.36 14.94 4.76
CA LYS A 151 -6.06 15.04 4.10
C LYS A 151 -4.94 15.15 5.14
N TYR A 152 -4.10 14.13 5.28
CA TYR A 152 -3.00 14.14 6.26
C TYR A 152 -1.66 13.80 5.59
N LYS A 153 -0.66 14.68 5.70
CA LYS A 153 0.67 14.52 5.06
C LYS A 153 0.59 14.20 3.55
N CYS A 154 -0.21 14.99 2.82
CA CYS A 154 -0.31 14.94 1.36
C CYS A 154 0.17 16.30 0.78
N PRO A 155 1.49 16.52 0.63
CA PRO A 155 2.05 17.85 0.32
C PRO A 155 1.68 18.38 -1.08
N LYS A 156 1.40 17.49 -2.04
CA LYS A 156 1.08 17.82 -3.44
C LYS A 156 -0.43 17.90 -3.72
N VAL A 157 -1.26 17.82 -2.68
CA VAL A 157 -2.70 18.06 -2.76
C VAL A 157 -2.97 19.50 -2.34
N ALA A 158 -3.46 20.32 -3.27
CA ALA A 158 -3.47 21.78 -3.18
C ALA A 158 -4.88 22.39 -3.12
N PHE A 159 -4.96 23.65 -2.68
CA PHE A 159 -6.17 24.49 -2.67
C PHE A 159 -7.39 23.93 -1.93
N CYS A 160 -7.24 22.87 -1.13
CA CYS A 160 -8.33 22.27 -0.37
C CYS A 160 -8.73 23.20 0.79
N PRO A 161 -10.02 23.54 0.96
CA PRO A 161 -10.52 24.41 2.04
C PRO A 161 -10.64 23.66 3.37
N THR A 162 -9.54 23.05 3.82
CA THR A 162 -9.48 22.24 5.05
C THR A 162 -9.20 23.08 6.30
N ASP A 163 -9.68 22.60 7.45
CA ASP A 163 -9.30 23.11 8.78
C ASP A 163 -7.82 22.83 9.11
N GLY A 164 -7.37 23.25 10.30
CA GLY A 164 -6.01 23.01 10.79
C GLY A 164 -5.65 21.53 10.99
N ASN A 165 -6.61 20.61 10.97
CA ASN A 165 -6.41 19.16 11.03
C ASN A 165 -6.34 18.51 9.64
N GLY A 166 -6.52 19.29 8.57
CA GLY A 166 -6.61 18.80 7.21
C GLY A 166 -7.98 18.20 6.86
N VAL A 167 -9.05 18.61 7.54
CA VAL A 167 -10.42 18.13 7.33
C VAL A 167 -11.29 19.22 6.71
N TRP A 168 -12.03 18.88 5.65
CA TRP A 168 -13.12 19.70 5.10
C TRP A 168 -14.44 18.93 5.20
N ARG A 169 -15.54 19.66 5.46
CA ARG A 169 -16.90 19.13 5.50
C ARG A 169 -17.82 20.01 4.68
N SER A 170 -18.74 19.41 3.92
CA SER A 170 -19.87 20.14 3.35
C SER A 170 -20.73 20.70 4.49
N GLN A 171 -21.19 21.94 4.36
CA GLN A 171 -22.22 22.48 5.25
C GLN A 171 -23.55 21.73 5.00
N PRO A 172 -24.40 21.57 6.04
CA PRO A 172 -25.72 20.95 5.92
C PRO A 172 -26.71 21.82 5.13
#